data_AF-I6B199-F1
#
_entry.id   AF-I6B199-F1
#
_cell.length_a   1.000
_cell.length_b   1.000
_cell.length_c   1.000
_cell.angle_alpha   90.00
_cell.angle_beta   90.00
_cell.angle_gamma   90.00
#
_symmetry.space_group_name_H-M   'P 1'
#
loop_
_entity.id
_entity.type
_entity.pdbx_description
1 polymer ?
#
loop_
_entity_poly.entity_id
_entity_poly.type
_entity_poly.pdbx_seq_one_letter_code
_entity_poly.pdbx_strand_id
1 'polypeptide(L)'
;MRLYFDTDLRQLISGPGYRQIVNSLTLTRGDSPTLEIQFIRSGTVIDPEPALVWFCLKERNKFDGEYLVLCEEFTKTNEGTEDDPVWVWIGYPNLNTNQLNEVIGYNPPDDTDDKASVTVTGEIGFSRDDKETSSLPINVTVRNDLYRGDESAPEDAESGAATAAALRAEAAAADAEAAQEAAEAARDEAVTAKETAETAATAAAGSATAAGAAKTDAEAAQAAAETSATNAATSETNAGNSATAAAGSATAADSAKADAETAATAATNAANAAIQSAADAADSETAAEAAATLAQASAGQILVEDEDSDAFALDLAHNGKLLRCTAADPVAIEVPAQASAAWDANSQILIQQAGAGQVEVHGDTGVTVTSSTTLKTRTQYSVIILLRTGEDTWTVFGDLE
;
A
#
# COMPACT_ATOMS: atom_id res chain seq x y z
N MET A 1 -49.54 -76.15 12.92
CA MET A 1 -50.95 -75.89 12.56
C MET A 1 -51.28 -74.47 12.96
N ARG A 2 -51.92 -73.68 12.09
CA ARG A 2 -52.33 -72.30 12.41
C ARG A 2 -53.81 -72.22 12.77
N LEU A 3 -54.10 -71.52 13.85
CA LEU A 3 -55.42 -71.27 14.40
C LEU A 3 -55.68 -69.76 14.46
N TYR A 4 -56.94 -69.39 14.22
CA TYR A 4 -57.39 -68.01 14.24
C TYR A 4 -58.44 -67.87 15.33
N PHE A 5 -58.09 -67.21 16.42
CA PHE A 5 -58.97 -67.04 17.57
C PHE A 5 -59.63 -65.67 17.51
N ASP A 6 -60.93 -65.63 17.17
CA ASP A 6 -61.72 -64.40 17.18
C ASP A 6 -62.10 -64.04 18.62
N THR A 7 -61.51 -62.94 19.10
CA THR A 7 -61.67 -62.44 20.46
C THR A 7 -63.05 -61.80 20.71
N ASP A 8 -63.77 -61.39 19.66
CA ASP A 8 -65.13 -60.85 19.79
C ASP A 8 -66.15 -61.98 19.91
N LEU A 9 -65.98 -63.05 19.13
CA LEU A 9 -66.87 -64.22 19.15
C LEU A 9 -66.49 -65.26 20.20
N ARG A 10 -65.28 -65.17 20.76
CA ARG A 10 -64.65 -66.19 21.59
C ARG A 10 -64.64 -67.56 20.92
N GLN A 11 -64.38 -67.63 19.61
CA GLN A 11 -64.40 -68.87 18.83
C GLN A 11 -63.22 -68.93 17.87
N LEU A 12 -62.82 -70.13 17.48
CA LEU A 12 -61.91 -70.29 16.36
C LEU A 12 -62.67 -70.07 15.04
N ILE A 13 -62.01 -69.42 14.09
CA ILE A 13 -62.52 -69.16 12.75
C ILE A 13 -61.57 -69.68 11.67
N SER A 14 -62.07 -69.79 10.44
CA SER A 14 -61.30 -70.32 9.30
C SER A 14 -60.11 -69.44 8.85
N GLY A 15 -60.09 -68.16 9.21
CA GLY A 15 -59.01 -67.23 8.84
C GLY A 15 -59.38 -65.76 9.03
N PRO A 16 -58.42 -64.83 8.89
CA PRO A 16 -58.67 -63.40 8.93
C PRO A 16 -59.63 -63.03 7.78
N GLY A 17 -60.71 -62.31 8.08
CA GLY A 17 -61.78 -62.01 7.12
C GLY A 17 -62.76 -63.17 6.81
N TYR A 18 -62.51 -64.41 7.26
CA TYR A 18 -63.39 -65.56 7.05
C TYR A 18 -63.98 -66.07 8.38
N ARG A 19 -65.20 -65.63 8.71
CA ARG A 19 -65.88 -65.90 10.00
C ARG A 19 -66.59 -67.26 10.09
N GLN A 20 -66.21 -68.25 9.28
CA GLN A 20 -66.75 -69.60 9.46
C GLN A 20 -66.17 -70.20 10.74
N ILE A 21 -67.04 -70.59 11.67
CA ILE A 21 -66.64 -71.15 12.96
C ILE A 21 -65.97 -72.50 12.76
N VAL A 22 -64.81 -72.67 13.40
CA VAL A 22 -64.07 -73.93 13.50
C VAL A 22 -64.28 -74.46 14.92
N ASN A 23 -65.09 -75.50 15.09
CA ASN A 23 -65.40 -76.08 16.40
C ASN A 23 -64.73 -77.44 16.65
N SER A 24 -63.88 -77.87 15.72
CA SER A 24 -63.12 -79.11 15.82
C SER A 24 -61.72 -78.97 15.25
N LEU A 25 -60.73 -79.56 15.93
CA LEU A 25 -59.35 -79.67 15.47
C LEU A 25 -58.93 -81.14 15.41
N THR A 26 -57.92 -81.44 14.60
CA THR A 26 -57.27 -82.74 14.58
C THR A 26 -55.78 -82.56 14.71
N LEU A 27 -55.19 -83.22 15.70
CA LEU A 27 -53.76 -83.21 16.02
C LEU A 27 -53.22 -84.63 15.94
N THR A 28 -51.95 -84.79 15.64
CA THR A 28 -51.23 -86.07 15.78
C THR A 28 -50.45 -86.02 17.09
N ARG A 29 -50.48 -87.11 17.87
CA ARG A 29 -49.67 -87.29 19.09
C ARG A 29 -48.18 -87.04 18.81
N GLY A 30 -47.43 -86.56 19.80
CA GLY A 30 -45.99 -86.29 19.68
C GLY A 30 -45.49 -85.21 20.65
N ASP A 31 -44.17 -85.13 20.82
CA ASP A 31 -43.55 -84.31 21.89
C ASP A 31 -43.74 -82.80 21.73
N SER A 32 -43.83 -82.28 20.51
CA SER A 32 -43.80 -80.83 20.26
C SER A 32 -44.34 -80.43 18.86
N PRO A 33 -45.58 -80.81 18.47
CA PRO A 33 -46.18 -80.27 17.25
C PRO A 33 -46.28 -78.75 17.33
N THR A 34 -45.91 -78.07 16.24
CA THR A 34 -46.03 -76.61 16.16
C THR A 34 -47.50 -76.19 16.14
N LEU A 35 -47.87 -75.31 17.05
CA LEU A 35 -49.17 -74.65 17.10
C LEU A 35 -48.97 -73.14 16.98
N GLU A 36 -49.61 -72.54 15.99
CA GLU A 36 -49.55 -71.11 15.73
C GLU A 36 -50.92 -70.50 15.98
N ILE A 37 -50.98 -69.39 16.71
CA ILE A 37 -52.23 -68.69 17.03
C ILE A 37 -52.11 -67.25 16.55
N GLN A 38 -53.11 -66.83 15.78
CA GLN A 38 -53.39 -65.42 15.52
C GLN A 38 -54.66 -65.01 16.26
N PHE A 39 -54.60 -63.91 16.99
CA PHE A 39 -55.77 -63.33 17.61
C PHE A 39 -56.44 -62.38 16.62
N ILE A 40 -57.74 -62.53 16.44
CA ILE A 40 -58.54 -61.74 15.52
C ILE A 40 -59.49 -60.87 16.33
N ARG A 41 -59.62 -59.60 15.94
CA ARG A 41 -60.67 -58.71 16.44
C ARG A 41 -61.25 -57.93 15.29
N SER A 42 -62.58 -57.90 15.21
CA SER A 42 -63.32 -57.23 14.13
C SER A 42 -62.88 -57.64 12.71
N GLY A 43 -62.33 -58.85 12.55
CA GLY A 43 -61.88 -59.42 11.26
C GLY A 43 -60.40 -59.20 10.92
N THR A 44 -59.64 -58.49 11.76
CA THR A 44 -58.21 -58.20 11.54
C THR A 44 -57.35 -58.90 12.59
N VAL A 45 -56.13 -59.29 12.21
CA VAL A 45 -55.12 -59.79 13.15
C VAL A 45 -54.74 -58.68 14.13
N ILE A 46 -54.73 -59.00 15.41
CA ILE A 46 -54.29 -58.10 16.48
C ILE A 46 -53.24 -58.79 17.33
N ASP A 47 -52.44 -57.98 18.02
CA ASP A 47 -51.75 -58.43 19.22
C ASP A 47 -52.55 -57.98 20.45
N PRO A 48 -53.07 -58.92 21.27
CA PRO A 48 -53.74 -58.54 22.50
C PRO A 48 -52.78 -58.10 23.60
N GLU A 49 -51.46 -58.11 23.37
CA GLU A 49 -50.41 -57.83 24.36
C GLU A 49 -50.60 -58.68 25.64
N PRO A 50 -50.69 -60.01 25.49
CA PRO A 50 -50.97 -60.88 26.61
C PRO A 50 -49.75 -61.02 27.52
N ALA A 51 -50.00 -61.19 28.81
CA ALA A 51 -48.99 -61.66 29.76
C ALA A 51 -48.74 -63.17 29.59
N LEU A 52 -49.76 -63.93 29.18
CA LEU A 52 -49.70 -65.36 28.92
C LEU A 52 -50.59 -65.73 27.73
N VAL A 53 -50.15 -66.63 26.87
CA VAL A 53 -51.00 -67.32 25.88
C VAL A 53 -50.94 -68.79 26.20
N TRP A 54 -52.08 -69.47 26.12
CA TRP A 54 -52.17 -70.86 26.47
C TRP A 54 -53.05 -71.68 25.52
N PHE A 55 -52.71 -72.96 25.45
CA PHE A 55 -53.49 -74.02 24.83
C PHE A 55 -53.56 -75.17 25.81
N CYS A 56 -54.75 -75.69 26.06
CA CYS A 56 -54.92 -76.82 26.95
C CYS A 56 -55.90 -77.84 26.40
N LEU A 57 -55.69 -79.10 26.79
CA LEU A 57 -56.59 -80.22 26.51
C LEU A 57 -57.03 -80.86 27.82
N LYS A 58 -58.31 -81.16 27.94
CA LYS A 58 -58.91 -81.90 29.05
C LYS A 58 -59.80 -83.01 28.53
N GLU A 59 -60.11 -84.01 29.36
CA GLU A 59 -61.08 -85.04 29.01
C GLU A 59 -62.41 -84.45 28.49
N ARG A 60 -63.09 -85.22 27.63
CA ARG A 60 -64.31 -84.74 26.97
C ARG A 60 -65.39 -84.38 27.98
N ASN A 61 -65.87 -83.13 27.93
CA ASN A 61 -66.88 -82.57 28.84
C ASN A 61 -66.47 -82.54 30.33
N LYS A 62 -65.16 -82.58 30.65
CA LYS A 62 -64.62 -82.48 32.02
C LYS A 62 -63.93 -81.12 32.21
N PHE A 63 -64.70 -80.10 32.57
CA PHE A 63 -64.20 -78.72 32.66
C PHE A 63 -63.34 -78.46 33.90
N ASP A 64 -63.58 -79.20 34.99
CA ASP A 64 -62.82 -79.18 36.25
C ASP A 64 -61.77 -80.29 36.36
N GLY A 65 -61.56 -81.06 35.28
CA GLY A 65 -60.56 -82.13 35.22
C GLY A 65 -59.13 -81.63 35.12
N GLU A 66 -58.19 -82.53 35.36
CA GLU A 66 -56.75 -82.33 35.14
C GLU A 66 -56.44 -82.06 33.66
N TYR A 67 -55.33 -81.38 33.42
CA TYR A 67 -54.85 -81.17 32.07
C TYR A 67 -54.26 -82.46 31.50
N LEU A 68 -54.78 -82.87 30.35
CA LEU A 68 -54.13 -83.86 29.51
C LEU A 68 -52.93 -83.25 28.81
N VAL A 69 -53.05 -81.99 28.40
CA VAL A 69 -51.97 -81.18 27.82
C VAL A 69 -52.15 -79.76 28.32
N LEU A 70 -51.06 -79.13 28.76
CA LEU A 70 -50.99 -77.71 29.02
C LEU A 70 -49.77 -77.14 28.30
N CYS A 71 -49.99 -76.10 27.52
CA CYS A 71 -48.95 -75.34 26.86
C CYS A 71 -49.22 -73.87 27.12
N GLU A 72 -48.33 -73.23 27.86
CA GLU A 72 -48.42 -71.79 28.19
C GLU A 72 -47.24 -71.01 27.58
N GLU A 73 -46.34 -71.71 26.89
CA GLU A 73 -45.16 -71.15 26.25
C GLU A 73 -45.42 -70.88 24.77
N PHE A 74 -45.89 -69.68 24.47
CA PHE A 74 -45.98 -69.19 23.10
C PHE A 74 -45.04 -68.00 22.90
N THR A 75 -44.22 -68.07 21.85
CA THR A 75 -43.35 -66.97 21.45
C THR A 75 -44.06 -66.08 20.44
N LYS A 76 -44.05 -64.77 20.69
CA LYS A 76 -44.56 -63.77 19.75
C LYS A 76 -43.55 -63.54 18.61
N THR A 77 -44.02 -63.64 17.38
CA THR A 77 -43.23 -63.39 16.16
C THR A 77 -43.98 -62.43 15.24
N ASN A 78 -43.24 -61.63 14.47
CA ASN A 78 -43.81 -60.77 13.41
C ASN A 78 -43.56 -61.42 12.04
N GLU A 79 -44.62 -61.75 11.31
CA GLU A 79 -44.55 -62.22 9.93
C GLU A 79 -44.85 -61.11 8.90
N GLY A 80 -45.22 -59.91 9.38
CA GLY A 80 -45.50 -58.73 8.56
C GLY A 80 -44.26 -57.86 8.34
N THR A 81 -44.49 -56.62 7.87
CA THR A 81 -43.43 -55.61 7.79
C THR A 81 -43.37 -54.80 9.08
N GLU A 82 -42.38 -53.90 9.20
CA GLU A 82 -42.31 -52.94 10.31
C GLU A 82 -43.54 -51.99 10.31
N ASP A 83 -44.02 -51.62 9.13
CA ASP A 83 -45.16 -50.70 8.95
C ASP A 83 -46.55 -51.40 9.01
N ASP A 84 -46.62 -52.71 8.78
CA ASP A 84 -47.86 -53.52 8.81
C ASP A 84 -47.59 -54.89 9.48
N PRO A 85 -47.48 -54.92 10.82
CA PRO A 85 -47.07 -56.12 11.54
C PRO A 85 -48.19 -57.17 11.58
N VAL A 86 -47.82 -58.42 11.35
CA VAL A 86 -48.71 -59.58 11.43
C VAL A 86 -48.21 -60.50 12.54
N TRP A 87 -48.79 -60.35 13.72
CA TRP A 87 -48.34 -61.06 14.92
C TRP A 87 -48.85 -62.50 14.95
N VAL A 88 -47.93 -63.43 15.21
CA VAL A 88 -48.20 -64.85 15.37
C VAL A 88 -47.58 -65.34 16.68
N TRP A 89 -48.37 -66.07 17.46
CA TRP A 89 -47.95 -66.71 18.70
C TRP A 89 -47.65 -68.18 18.40
N ILE A 90 -46.41 -68.60 18.56
CA ILE A 90 -45.94 -69.94 18.22
C ILE A 90 -45.65 -70.71 19.50
N GLY A 91 -46.37 -71.80 19.72
CA GLY A 91 -46.19 -72.71 20.84
C GLY A 91 -45.94 -74.14 20.36
N TYR A 92 -45.42 -74.95 21.26
CA TYR A 92 -45.05 -76.35 21.01
C TYR A 92 -45.67 -77.24 22.07
N PRO A 93 -47.01 -77.44 22.06
CA PRO A 93 -47.68 -78.25 23.07
C PRO A 93 -47.16 -79.69 23.07
N ASN A 94 -46.76 -80.20 24.23
CA ASN A 94 -46.40 -81.61 24.38
C ASN A 94 -47.67 -82.48 24.30
N LEU A 95 -47.84 -83.23 23.22
CA LEU A 95 -48.92 -84.20 23.05
C LEU A 95 -48.48 -85.63 23.40
N ASN A 96 -47.37 -85.80 24.10
CA ASN A 96 -46.86 -87.05 24.66
C ASN A 96 -46.71 -86.91 26.19
N THR A 97 -47.80 -86.53 26.87
CA THR A 97 -47.84 -86.44 28.33
C THR A 97 -48.30 -87.76 28.95
N ASN A 98 -47.96 -87.98 30.23
CA ASN A 98 -48.46 -89.13 30.99
C ASN A 98 -50.00 -89.19 30.96
N GLN A 99 -50.67 -88.04 31.16
CA GLN A 99 -52.11 -87.90 31.26
C GLN A 99 -52.83 -88.17 29.92
N LEU A 100 -52.33 -87.63 28.81
CA LEU A 100 -52.93 -87.86 27.49
C LEU A 100 -52.73 -89.31 27.02
N ASN A 101 -51.57 -89.89 27.32
CA ASN A 101 -51.26 -91.28 27.00
C ASN A 101 -52.20 -92.25 27.73
N GLU A 102 -52.52 -92.00 29.01
CA GLU A 102 -53.51 -92.79 29.76
C GLU A 102 -54.89 -92.78 29.08
N VAL A 103 -55.38 -91.62 28.63
CA VAL A 103 -56.69 -91.49 27.97
C VAL A 103 -56.74 -92.20 26.61
N ILE A 104 -55.63 -92.19 25.87
CA ILE A 104 -55.45 -92.94 24.61
C ILE A 104 -55.41 -94.45 24.84
N GLY A 105 -55.11 -94.89 26.07
CA GLY A 105 -54.94 -96.28 26.44
C GLY A 105 -53.51 -96.79 26.24
N TYR A 106 -52.55 -95.88 26.06
CA TYR A 106 -51.15 -96.24 25.79
C TYR A 106 -50.53 -96.93 27.00
N ASN A 107 -50.39 -98.26 26.91
CA ASN A 107 -49.86 -99.11 27.97
C ASN A 107 -48.79 -100.08 27.43
N PRO A 108 -47.59 -99.59 27.06
CA PRO A 108 -46.54 -100.46 26.55
C PRO A 108 -46.17 -101.54 27.59
N PRO A 109 -46.04 -102.84 27.20
CA PRO A 109 -45.95 -103.35 25.82
C PRO A 109 -47.26 -103.90 25.22
N ASP A 110 -48.42 -103.80 25.90
CA ASP A 110 -49.70 -104.31 25.41
C ASP A 110 -50.49 -103.18 24.72
N ASP A 111 -50.31 -103.06 23.41
CA ASP A 111 -50.93 -102.04 22.56
C ASP A 111 -52.24 -102.50 21.91
N THR A 112 -52.79 -103.64 22.34
CA THR A 112 -53.99 -104.24 21.71
C THR A 112 -55.28 -103.43 21.93
N ASP A 113 -55.30 -102.54 22.94
CA ASP A 113 -56.42 -101.67 23.31
C ASP A 113 -56.17 -100.17 23.02
N ASP A 114 -55.05 -99.82 22.37
CA ASP A 114 -54.74 -98.43 21.99
C ASP A 114 -55.83 -97.87 21.07
N LYS A 115 -56.42 -96.75 21.49
CA LYS A 115 -57.39 -96.06 20.63
C LYS A 115 -56.65 -95.43 19.45
N ALA A 116 -57.16 -95.64 18.24
CA ALA A 116 -56.64 -94.97 17.03
C ALA A 116 -56.72 -93.43 17.12
N SER A 117 -57.65 -92.92 17.93
CA SER A 117 -57.73 -91.51 18.30
C SER A 117 -58.60 -91.33 19.54
N VAL A 118 -58.38 -90.24 20.28
CA VAL A 118 -59.29 -89.76 21.32
C VAL A 118 -59.83 -88.40 20.95
N THR A 119 -61.10 -88.14 21.26
CA THR A 119 -61.67 -86.79 21.15
C THR A 119 -61.80 -86.19 22.54
N VAL A 120 -61.06 -85.11 22.77
CA VAL A 120 -60.93 -84.39 24.03
C VAL A 120 -61.46 -82.96 23.88
N THR A 121 -61.62 -82.26 25.00
CA THR A 121 -62.03 -80.85 25.03
C THR A 121 -60.77 -79.99 24.96
N GLY A 122 -60.69 -79.08 24.00
CA GLY A 122 -59.60 -78.11 23.92
C GLY A 122 -60.08 -76.69 24.19
N GLU A 123 -59.18 -75.87 24.68
CA GLU A 123 -59.36 -74.42 24.80
C GLU A 123 -58.05 -73.71 24.45
N ILE A 124 -58.20 -72.48 23.93
CA ILE A 124 -57.11 -71.55 23.68
C ILE A 124 -57.47 -70.26 24.37
N GLY A 125 -56.50 -69.65 25.04
CA GLY A 125 -56.74 -68.38 25.67
C GLY A 125 -55.49 -67.56 25.86
N PHE A 126 -55.71 -66.41 26.44
CA PHE A 126 -54.65 -65.52 26.88
C PHE A 126 -55.08 -64.78 28.14
N SER A 127 -54.10 -64.35 28.93
CA SER A 127 -54.32 -63.43 30.04
C SER A 127 -53.72 -62.05 29.71
N ARG A 128 -54.42 -61.00 30.12
CA ARG A 128 -53.95 -59.61 30.05
C ARG A 128 -54.47 -58.88 31.28
N ASP A 129 -53.62 -58.15 31.98
CA ASP A 129 -53.99 -57.36 33.17
C ASP A 129 -54.78 -58.20 34.20
N ASP A 130 -54.30 -59.41 34.49
CA ASP A 130 -54.92 -60.42 35.38
C ASP A 130 -56.32 -60.89 34.94
N LYS A 131 -56.73 -60.64 33.70
CA LYS A 131 -57.99 -61.13 33.13
C LYS A 131 -57.76 -62.15 32.04
N GLU A 132 -58.41 -63.29 32.17
CA GLU A 132 -58.37 -64.35 31.18
C GLU A 132 -59.46 -64.20 30.12
N THR A 133 -59.07 -64.46 28.87
CA THR A 133 -59.98 -64.62 27.74
C THR A 133 -59.71 -65.97 27.10
N SER A 134 -60.66 -66.89 27.22
CA SER A 134 -60.59 -68.21 26.57
C SER A 134 -61.58 -68.34 25.41
N SER A 135 -61.27 -69.21 24.47
CA SER A 135 -62.20 -69.69 23.46
C SER A 135 -63.35 -70.47 24.10
N LEU A 136 -64.48 -70.54 23.43
CA LEU A 136 -65.47 -71.58 23.71
C LEU A 136 -64.83 -72.96 23.50
N PRO A 137 -65.28 -73.99 24.24
CA PRO A 137 -64.73 -75.34 24.12
C PRO A 137 -64.80 -75.88 22.70
N ILE A 138 -63.70 -76.46 22.23
CA ILE A 138 -63.59 -77.10 20.92
C ILE A 138 -63.37 -78.61 21.06
N ASN A 139 -63.85 -79.39 20.08
CA ASN A 139 -63.54 -80.82 20.04
C ASN A 139 -62.15 -81.01 19.41
N VAL A 140 -61.19 -81.55 20.16
CA VAL A 140 -59.86 -81.85 19.61
C VAL A 140 -59.73 -83.36 19.48
N THR A 141 -59.63 -83.85 18.25
CA THR A 141 -59.31 -85.26 17.98
C THR A 141 -57.80 -85.41 17.94
N VAL A 142 -57.22 -86.03 18.96
CA VAL A 142 -55.80 -86.43 18.96
C VAL A 142 -55.71 -87.81 18.36
N ARG A 143 -55.09 -87.90 17.18
CA ARG A 143 -54.78 -89.15 16.50
C ARG A 143 -53.56 -89.76 17.12
N ASN A 144 -53.67 -91.06 17.39
CA ASN A 144 -52.52 -91.84 17.77
C ASN A 144 -51.62 -92.00 16.54
N ASP A 145 -50.30 -91.88 16.72
CA ASP A 145 -49.36 -91.97 15.60
C ASP A 145 -49.11 -93.44 15.20
N LEU A 146 -48.99 -93.66 13.89
CA LEU A 146 -48.77 -94.96 13.25
C LEU A 146 -47.28 -95.35 13.23
N TYR A 147 -46.36 -94.38 13.29
CA TYR A 147 -44.91 -94.59 13.32
C TYR A 147 -44.30 -94.07 14.64
N ARG A 148 -44.20 -94.92 15.65
CA ARG A 148 -43.62 -94.57 16.96
C ARG A 148 -42.14 -94.95 17.00
N GLY A 149 -41.24 -94.01 17.32
CA GLY A 149 -39.80 -94.33 17.37
C GLY A 149 -38.86 -93.22 17.86
N ASP A 150 -39.20 -91.94 17.66
CA ASP A 150 -38.33 -90.81 18.01
C ASP A 150 -38.89 -89.92 19.14
N GLU A 151 -39.97 -90.35 19.81
CA GLU A 151 -40.59 -89.62 20.93
C GLU A 151 -39.82 -89.85 22.24
N SER A 152 -39.74 -88.82 23.06
CA SER A 152 -39.11 -88.83 24.38
C SER A 152 -39.97 -89.60 25.40
N ALA A 153 -39.42 -89.86 26.59
CA ALA A 153 -40.21 -90.38 27.69
C ALA A 153 -41.33 -89.37 28.02
N PRO A 154 -42.58 -89.82 28.24
CA PRO A 154 -43.67 -88.90 28.53
C PRO A 154 -43.41 -88.13 29.83
N GLU A 155 -43.67 -86.83 29.79
CA GLU A 155 -43.58 -85.94 30.94
C GLU A 155 -44.97 -85.65 31.52
N ASP A 156 -45.01 -85.13 32.74
CA ASP A 156 -46.27 -84.61 33.28
C ASP A 156 -46.66 -83.34 32.55
N ALA A 157 -47.96 -83.18 32.27
CA ALA A 157 -48.48 -82.02 31.53
C ALA A 157 -48.07 -80.66 32.11
N GLU A 158 -47.71 -80.59 33.41
CA GLU A 158 -47.29 -79.36 34.10
C GLU A 158 -45.76 -79.22 34.30
N SER A 159 -44.92 -80.27 34.09
CA SER A 159 -43.49 -80.24 34.47
C SER A 159 -42.52 -79.62 33.46
N GLY A 160 -42.88 -79.53 32.18
CA GLY A 160 -42.01 -78.98 31.12
C GLY A 160 -41.57 -77.52 31.31
N ALA A 161 -42.31 -76.73 32.10
CA ALA A 161 -42.03 -75.31 32.34
C ALA A 161 -40.79 -75.03 33.22
N ALA A 162 -40.37 -75.98 34.06
CA ALA A 162 -39.29 -75.76 35.04
C ALA A 162 -37.88 -75.82 34.42
N THR A 163 -37.64 -76.72 33.47
CA THR A 163 -36.36 -76.89 32.78
C THR A 163 -36.01 -75.67 31.93
N ALA A 164 -37.01 -75.03 31.32
CA ALA A 164 -36.84 -73.81 30.53
C ALA A 164 -36.35 -72.61 31.38
N ALA A 165 -36.70 -72.55 32.67
CA ALA A 165 -36.27 -71.47 33.56
C ALA A 165 -34.76 -71.53 33.89
N ALA A 166 -34.19 -72.73 34.02
CA ALA A 166 -32.77 -72.91 34.32
C ALA A 166 -31.86 -72.44 33.17
N LEU A 167 -32.21 -72.76 31.92
CA LEU A 167 -31.46 -72.33 30.74
C LEU A 167 -31.48 -70.79 30.55
N ARG A 168 -32.57 -70.11 30.96
CA ARG A 168 -32.66 -68.64 30.92
C ARG A 168 -31.70 -67.98 31.92
N ALA A 169 -31.49 -68.58 33.09
CA ALA A 169 -30.57 -68.03 34.09
C ALA A 169 -29.11 -68.08 33.62
N GLU A 170 -28.73 -69.15 32.92
CA GLU A 170 -27.38 -69.29 32.36
C GLU A 170 -27.15 -68.33 31.19
N ALA A 171 -28.12 -68.15 30.29
CA ALA A 171 -28.05 -67.16 29.22
C ALA A 171 -27.94 -65.72 29.77
N ALA A 172 -28.73 -65.38 30.79
CA ALA A 172 -28.69 -64.05 31.40
C ALA A 172 -27.34 -63.74 32.09
N ALA A 173 -26.67 -64.76 32.64
CA ALA A 173 -25.34 -64.61 33.21
C ALA A 173 -24.29 -64.31 32.14
N ALA A 174 -24.35 -65.00 31.00
CA ALA A 174 -23.45 -64.75 29.85
C ALA A 174 -23.67 -63.34 29.25
N ASP A 175 -24.92 -62.91 29.12
CA ASP A 175 -25.25 -61.55 28.63
C ASP A 175 -24.72 -60.46 29.58
N ALA A 176 -24.74 -60.70 30.90
CA ALA A 176 -24.22 -59.77 31.88
C ALA A 176 -22.70 -59.62 31.80
N GLU A 177 -21.97 -60.72 31.58
CA GLU A 177 -20.51 -60.71 31.40
C GLU A 177 -20.12 -59.95 30.12
N ALA A 178 -20.81 -60.23 29.00
CA ALA A 178 -20.60 -59.51 27.75
C ALA A 178 -20.91 -58.00 27.87
N ALA A 179 -21.94 -57.63 28.62
CA ALA A 179 -22.25 -56.23 28.88
C ALA A 179 -21.17 -55.52 29.71
N GLN A 180 -20.54 -56.22 30.67
CA GLN A 180 -19.42 -55.67 31.44
C GLN A 180 -18.20 -55.42 30.54
N GLU A 181 -17.82 -56.39 29.71
CA GLU A 181 -16.69 -56.23 28.78
C GLU A 181 -16.91 -55.05 27.82
N ALA A 182 -18.13 -54.92 27.27
CA ALA A 182 -18.49 -53.79 26.42
C ALA A 182 -18.40 -52.44 27.16
N ALA A 183 -18.79 -52.38 28.43
CA ALA A 183 -18.69 -51.17 29.24
C ALA A 183 -17.23 -50.79 29.52
N GLU A 184 -16.36 -51.77 29.76
CA GLU A 184 -14.92 -51.53 29.96
C GLU A 184 -14.26 -51.02 28.67
N ALA A 185 -14.57 -51.62 27.51
CA ALA A 185 -14.09 -51.15 26.22
C ALA A 185 -14.52 -49.70 25.93
N ALA A 186 -15.80 -49.38 26.17
CA ALA A 186 -16.32 -48.01 26.00
C ALA A 186 -15.63 -47.00 26.93
N ARG A 187 -15.25 -47.40 28.14
CA ARG A 187 -14.50 -46.55 29.06
C ARG A 187 -13.11 -46.23 28.51
N ASP A 188 -12.41 -47.22 27.97
CA ASP A 188 -11.05 -47.05 27.46
C ASP A 188 -11.04 -46.20 26.17
N GLU A 189 -12.05 -46.36 25.31
CA GLU A 189 -12.29 -45.46 24.18
C GLU A 189 -12.53 -44.02 24.63
N ALA A 190 -13.33 -43.81 25.68
CA ALA A 190 -13.60 -42.48 26.23
C ALA A 190 -12.33 -41.82 26.82
N VAL A 191 -11.46 -42.59 27.46
CA VAL A 191 -10.15 -42.10 27.94
C VAL A 191 -9.28 -41.67 26.76
N THR A 192 -9.19 -42.49 25.71
CA THR A 192 -8.42 -42.18 24.50
C THR A 192 -8.94 -40.92 23.79
N ALA A 193 -10.26 -40.77 23.71
CA ALA A 193 -10.90 -39.60 23.13
C ALA A 193 -10.57 -38.32 23.93
N LYS A 194 -10.55 -38.41 25.26
CA LYS A 194 -10.16 -37.30 26.14
C LYS A 194 -8.72 -36.87 25.89
N GLU A 195 -7.76 -37.80 25.86
CA GLU A 195 -6.34 -37.50 25.63
C GLU A 195 -6.12 -36.85 24.24
N THR A 196 -6.85 -37.34 23.23
CA THR A 196 -6.84 -36.76 21.88
C THR A 196 -7.36 -35.32 21.89
N ALA A 197 -8.45 -35.05 22.62
CA ALA A 197 -9.01 -33.70 22.76
C ALA A 197 -8.05 -32.74 23.49
N GLU A 198 -7.37 -33.19 24.54
CA GLU A 198 -6.35 -32.40 25.27
C GLU A 198 -5.16 -32.05 24.38
N THR A 199 -4.72 -33.00 23.54
CA THR A 199 -3.65 -32.77 22.56
C THR A 199 -4.08 -31.74 21.51
N ALA A 200 -5.31 -31.86 20.99
CA ALA A 200 -5.87 -30.90 20.03
C ALA A 200 -6.00 -29.48 20.63
N ALA A 201 -6.44 -29.38 21.89
CA ALA A 201 -6.51 -28.10 22.60
C ALA A 201 -5.14 -27.45 22.76
N THR A 202 -4.10 -28.23 23.05
CA THR A 202 -2.72 -27.74 23.15
C THR A 202 -2.21 -27.23 21.80
N ALA A 203 -2.48 -27.95 20.71
CA ALA A 203 -2.12 -27.51 19.35
C ALA A 203 -2.85 -26.22 18.94
N ALA A 204 -4.12 -26.08 19.32
CA ALA A 204 -4.90 -24.87 19.09
C ALA A 204 -4.33 -23.66 19.85
N ALA A 205 -3.92 -23.84 21.11
CA ALA A 205 -3.27 -22.79 21.90
C ALA A 205 -1.92 -22.35 21.29
N GLY A 206 -1.13 -23.31 20.80
CA GLY A 206 0.11 -23.02 20.07
C GLY A 206 -0.15 -22.21 18.79
N SER A 207 -1.18 -22.57 18.03
CA SER A 207 -1.58 -21.85 16.82
C SER A 207 -2.05 -20.42 17.12
N ALA A 208 -2.81 -20.22 18.21
CA ALA A 208 -3.22 -18.89 18.65
C ALA A 208 -2.02 -18.00 19.06
N THR A 209 -1.03 -18.59 19.73
CA THR A 209 0.21 -17.88 20.09
C THR A 209 0.99 -17.46 18.85
N ALA A 210 1.14 -18.36 17.87
CA ALA A 210 1.80 -18.06 16.60
C ALA A 210 1.07 -16.96 15.81
N ALA A 211 -0.26 -16.97 15.80
CA ALA A 211 -1.05 -15.91 15.17
C ALA A 211 -0.86 -14.55 15.87
N GLY A 212 -0.74 -14.54 17.20
CA GLY A 212 -0.41 -13.34 17.96
C GLY A 212 0.96 -12.76 17.58
N ALA A 213 1.99 -13.62 17.50
CA ALA A 213 3.33 -13.20 17.08
C ALA A 213 3.33 -12.64 15.64
N ALA A 214 2.67 -13.32 14.70
CA ALA A 214 2.55 -12.86 13.31
C ALA A 214 1.84 -11.49 13.21
N LYS A 215 0.85 -11.23 14.06
CA LYS A 215 0.20 -9.91 14.14
C LYS A 215 1.19 -8.83 14.59
N THR A 216 1.97 -9.08 15.64
CA THR A 216 2.98 -8.13 16.12
C THR A 216 4.05 -7.87 15.06
N ASP A 217 4.52 -8.90 14.35
CA ASP A 217 5.48 -8.75 13.26
C ASP A 217 4.91 -7.90 12.11
N ALA A 218 3.62 -8.07 11.78
CA ALA A 218 2.94 -7.26 10.77
C ALA A 218 2.82 -5.78 11.18
N GLU A 219 2.46 -5.50 12.43
CA GLU A 219 2.41 -4.13 12.98
C GLU A 219 3.80 -3.47 12.96
N ALA A 220 4.86 -4.22 13.29
CA ALA A 220 6.24 -3.74 13.22
C ALA A 220 6.68 -3.44 11.77
N ALA A 221 6.32 -4.31 10.82
CA ALA A 221 6.61 -4.11 9.41
C ALA A 221 5.89 -2.87 8.84
N GLN A 222 4.64 -2.62 9.26
CA GLN A 222 3.91 -1.42 8.89
C GLN A 222 4.60 -0.15 9.41
N ALA A 223 5.00 -0.12 10.68
CA ALA A 223 5.70 1.03 11.26
C ALA A 223 7.04 1.31 10.57
N ALA A 224 7.78 0.26 10.18
CA ALA A 224 9.01 0.39 9.40
C ALA A 224 8.77 0.96 8.00
N ALA A 225 7.66 0.59 7.35
CA ALA A 225 7.27 1.14 6.06
C ALA A 225 6.89 2.63 6.15
N GLU A 226 6.12 3.03 7.17
CA GLU A 226 5.76 4.44 7.43
C GLU A 226 7.00 5.31 7.70
N THR A 227 7.95 4.79 8.48
CA THR A 227 9.24 5.44 8.73
C THR A 227 10.03 5.60 7.42
N SER A 228 10.06 4.57 6.59
CA SER A 228 10.77 4.60 5.30
C SER A 228 10.15 5.63 4.33
N ALA A 229 8.83 5.75 4.29
CA ALA A 229 8.14 6.76 3.50
C ALA A 229 8.48 8.19 3.96
N THR A 230 8.54 8.41 5.27
CA THR A 230 8.93 9.71 5.85
C THR A 230 10.38 10.06 5.52
N ASN A 231 11.29 9.09 5.61
CA ASN A 231 12.69 9.28 5.25
C ASN A 231 12.83 9.63 3.76
N ALA A 232 12.09 8.96 2.87
CA ALA A 232 12.09 9.26 1.44
C ALA A 232 11.63 10.70 1.15
N ALA A 233 10.51 11.13 1.74
CA ALA A 233 10.00 12.50 1.59
C ALA A 233 11.00 13.56 2.12
N THR A 234 11.70 13.24 3.21
CA THR A 234 12.77 14.10 3.76
C THR A 234 13.96 14.18 2.80
N SER A 235 14.36 13.06 2.20
CA SER A 235 15.42 13.03 1.18
C SER A 235 15.06 13.84 -0.07
N GLU A 236 13.82 13.78 -0.55
CA GLU A 236 13.34 14.60 -1.66
C GLU A 236 13.43 16.10 -1.33
N THR A 237 13.00 16.48 -0.13
CA THR A 237 13.10 17.88 0.35
C THR A 237 14.56 18.34 0.41
N ASN A 238 15.45 17.52 0.95
CA ASN A 238 16.87 17.83 1.02
C ASN A 238 17.49 17.97 -0.37
N ALA A 239 17.14 17.11 -1.32
CA ALA A 239 17.59 17.22 -2.70
C ALA A 239 17.11 18.54 -3.36
N GLY A 240 15.86 18.94 -3.13
CA GLY A 240 15.31 20.23 -3.58
C GLY A 240 16.04 21.44 -2.98
N ASN A 241 16.37 21.39 -1.69
CA ASN A 241 17.15 22.43 -1.02
C ASN A 241 18.57 22.53 -1.60
N SER A 242 19.23 21.39 -1.82
CA SER A 242 20.56 21.36 -2.45
C SER A 242 20.54 21.90 -3.88
N ALA A 243 19.51 21.58 -4.67
CA ALA A 243 19.34 22.12 -6.02
C ALA A 243 19.16 23.66 -6.00
N THR A 244 18.37 24.16 -5.06
CA THR A 244 18.17 25.61 -4.87
C THR A 244 19.48 26.31 -4.47
N ALA A 245 20.25 25.73 -3.55
CA ALA A 245 21.55 26.26 -3.15
C ALA A 245 22.57 26.27 -4.30
N ALA A 246 22.56 25.25 -5.15
CA ALA A 246 23.39 25.18 -6.34
C ALA A 246 23.00 26.28 -7.36
N ALA A 247 21.71 26.50 -7.59
CA ALA A 247 21.22 27.58 -8.46
C ALA A 247 21.61 28.98 -7.92
N GLY A 248 21.54 29.18 -6.60
CA GLY A 248 22.01 30.40 -5.95
C GLY A 248 23.51 30.62 -6.14
N SER A 249 24.31 29.57 -5.97
CA SER A 249 25.77 29.62 -6.22
C SER A 249 26.10 29.96 -7.68
N ALA A 250 25.35 29.40 -8.64
CA ALA A 250 25.53 29.72 -10.06
C ALA A 250 25.23 31.21 -10.35
N THR A 251 24.13 31.74 -9.81
CA THR A 251 23.77 33.16 -9.95
C THR A 251 24.83 34.09 -9.34
N ALA A 252 25.38 33.71 -8.19
CA ALA A 252 26.47 34.46 -7.55
C ALA A 252 27.75 34.43 -8.40
N ALA A 253 28.06 33.31 -9.04
CA ALA A 253 29.20 33.19 -9.95
C ALA A 253 29.03 34.07 -11.21
N ASP A 254 27.83 34.09 -11.80
CA ASP A 254 27.51 34.97 -12.94
C ASP A 254 27.64 36.45 -12.56
N SER A 255 27.18 36.83 -11.36
CA SER A 255 27.32 38.20 -10.85
C SER A 255 28.79 38.57 -10.65
N ALA A 256 29.59 37.69 -10.03
CA ALA A 256 31.02 37.91 -9.84
C ALA A 256 31.78 38.05 -11.17
N LYS A 257 31.36 37.32 -12.22
CA LYS A 257 31.90 37.48 -13.57
C LYS A 257 31.60 38.87 -14.13
N ALA A 258 30.36 39.35 -14.02
CA ALA A 258 29.97 40.67 -14.48
C ALA A 258 30.71 41.80 -13.74
N ASP A 259 30.88 41.65 -12.42
CA ASP A 259 31.68 42.58 -11.61
C ASP A 259 33.15 42.61 -12.08
N ALA A 260 33.73 41.45 -12.40
CA ALA A 260 35.09 41.36 -12.93
C ALA A 260 35.23 42.02 -14.31
N GLU A 261 34.26 41.85 -15.21
CA GLU A 261 34.24 42.51 -16.52
C GLU A 261 34.12 44.04 -16.38
N THR A 262 33.31 44.50 -15.44
CA THR A 262 33.16 45.93 -15.11
C THR A 262 34.47 46.49 -14.55
N ALA A 263 35.11 45.78 -13.63
CA ALA A 263 36.40 46.19 -13.05
C ALA A 263 37.51 46.24 -14.11
N ALA A 264 37.55 45.28 -15.04
CA ALA A 264 38.49 45.29 -16.15
C ALA A 264 38.30 46.51 -17.05
N THR A 265 37.05 46.84 -17.39
CA THR A 265 36.72 48.04 -18.18
C THR A 265 37.15 49.32 -17.47
N ALA A 266 36.89 49.42 -16.16
CA ALA A 266 37.32 50.57 -15.35
C ALA A 266 38.85 50.71 -15.34
N ALA A 267 39.60 49.60 -15.24
CA ALA A 267 41.05 49.60 -15.30
C ALA A 267 41.58 50.08 -16.66
N THR A 268 40.99 49.63 -17.77
CA THR A 268 41.34 50.12 -19.11
C THR A 268 41.09 51.62 -19.25
N ASN A 269 39.96 52.12 -18.76
CA ASN A 269 39.65 53.56 -18.79
C ASN A 269 40.65 54.38 -17.97
N ALA A 270 41.04 53.89 -16.78
CA ALA A 270 42.05 54.53 -15.95
C ALA A 270 43.42 54.58 -16.64
N ALA A 271 43.83 53.49 -17.31
CA ALA A 271 45.06 53.46 -18.08
C ALA A 271 45.04 54.45 -19.25
N ASN A 272 43.93 54.51 -19.99
CA ASN A 272 43.76 55.48 -21.08
C ASN A 272 43.80 56.92 -20.57
N ALA A 273 43.17 57.21 -19.43
CA ALA A 273 43.23 58.53 -18.81
C ALA A 273 44.66 58.92 -18.43
N ALA A 274 45.45 57.99 -17.88
CA ALA A 274 46.85 58.23 -17.56
C ALA A 274 47.71 58.49 -18.81
N ILE A 275 47.48 57.74 -19.90
CA ILE A 275 48.14 57.98 -21.20
C ILE A 275 47.81 59.39 -21.70
N GLN A 276 46.54 59.80 -21.65
CA GLN A 276 46.13 61.14 -22.08
C GLN A 276 46.79 62.23 -21.24
N SER A 277 46.80 62.09 -19.91
CA SER A 277 47.46 63.06 -19.02
C SER A 277 48.96 63.17 -19.31
N ALA A 278 49.63 62.07 -19.68
CA ALA A 278 51.03 62.12 -20.08
C ALA A 278 51.24 62.85 -21.43
N ALA A 279 50.32 62.68 -22.39
CA ALA A 279 50.34 63.42 -23.65
C ALA A 279 50.12 64.92 -23.42
N ASP A 280 49.11 65.29 -22.63
CA ASP A 280 48.80 66.68 -22.30
C ASP A 280 49.99 67.39 -21.61
N ALA A 281 50.74 66.65 -20.78
CA ALA A 281 51.96 67.16 -20.14
C ALA A 281 53.09 67.42 -21.15
N ALA A 282 53.31 66.54 -22.13
CA ALA A 282 54.32 66.72 -23.17
C ALA A 282 53.98 67.89 -24.11
N ASP A 283 52.70 68.07 -24.44
CA ASP A 283 52.22 69.22 -25.21
C ASP A 283 52.46 70.53 -24.45
N SER A 284 52.24 70.53 -23.13
CA SER A 284 52.50 71.69 -22.27
C SER A 284 53.99 72.05 -22.19
N GLU A 285 54.88 71.06 -22.14
CA GLU A 285 56.33 71.27 -22.19
C GLU A 285 56.75 71.91 -23.52
N THR A 286 56.25 71.37 -24.63
CA THR A 286 56.50 71.91 -25.98
C THR A 286 56.01 73.37 -26.10
N ALA A 287 54.82 73.67 -25.56
CA ALA A 287 54.28 75.03 -25.55
C ALA A 287 55.13 75.99 -24.71
N ALA A 288 55.66 75.52 -23.57
CA ALA A 288 56.53 76.31 -22.71
C ALA A 288 57.87 76.64 -23.39
N GLU A 289 58.48 75.68 -24.10
CA GLU A 289 59.71 75.91 -24.88
C GLU A 289 59.52 76.95 -26.00
N ALA A 290 58.39 76.87 -26.72
CA ALA A 290 58.05 77.84 -27.74
C ALA A 290 57.87 79.26 -27.16
N ALA A 291 57.20 79.38 -26.02
CA ALA A 291 57.04 80.66 -25.32
C ALA A 291 58.39 81.25 -24.86
N ALA A 292 59.31 80.42 -24.37
CA ALA A 292 60.64 80.86 -23.96
C ALA A 292 61.48 81.39 -25.13
N THR A 293 61.33 80.79 -26.32
CA THR A 293 62.03 81.21 -27.54
C THR A 293 61.53 82.59 -28.00
N LEU A 294 60.20 82.80 -28.00
CA LEU A 294 59.60 84.10 -28.33
C LEU A 294 60.04 85.20 -27.36
N ALA A 295 60.14 84.88 -26.07
CA ALA A 295 60.60 85.84 -25.06
C ALA A 295 62.05 86.32 -25.33
N GLN A 296 62.96 85.42 -25.72
CA GLN A 296 64.34 85.79 -26.06
C GLN A 296 64.45 86.69 -27.29
N ALA A 297 63.62 86.46 -28.32
CA ALA A 297 63.62 87.27 -29.54
C ALA A 297 63.22 88.74 -29.29
N SER A 298 62.45 89.01 -28.23
CA SER A 298 61.95 90.35 -27.91
C SER A 298 62.90 91.24 -27.09
N ALA A 299 64.07 90.73 -26.67
CA ALA A 299 64.97 91.42 -25.76
C ALA A 299 65.99 92.35 -26.46
N GLY A 300 65.54 93.55 -26.89
CA GLY A 300 66.30 94.80 -26.74
C GLY A 300 67.59 95.08 -27.54
N GLN A 301 67.77 94.57 -28.77
CA GLN A 301 68.86 95.02 -29.65
C GLN A 301 68.43 96.19 -30.55
N ILE A 302 69.25 97.25 -30.63
CA ILE A 302 69.11 98.30 -31.66
C ILE A 302 69.79 97.79 -32.93
N LEU A 303 69.01 97.57 -33.98
CA LEU A 303 69.53 97.19 -35.30
C LEU A 303 70.11 98.44 -36.00
N VAL A 304 71.26 98.29 -36.66
CA VAL A 304 71.96 99.38 -37.35
C VAL A 304 71.83 99.19 -38.87
N GLU A 305 71.54 100.27 -39.58
CA GLU A 305 71.36 100.33 -41.03
C GLU A 305 72.19 101.51 -41.58
N ASP A 306 73.13 101.27 -42.51
CA ASP A 306 73.99 102.33 -43.07
C ASP A 306 73.33 102.94 -44.33
N GLU A 307 73.41 104.27 -44.51
CA GLU A 307 72.85 105.00 -45.67
C GLU A 307 73.87 105.98 -46.26
N ASP A 308 74.07 105.98 -47.59
CA ASP A 308 75.12 106.77 -48.27
C ASP A 308 74.59 107.76 -49.32
N SER A 309 73.26 107.89 -49.43
CA SER A 309 72.61 108.81 -50.37
C SER A 309 72.59 110.25 -49.85
N ASP A 310 72.50 111.21 -50.77
CA ASP A 310 72.33 112.64 -50.49
C ASP A 310 70.88 113.00 -50.12
N ALA A 311 69.90 112.16 -50.46
CA ALA A 311 68.52 112.24 -50.02
C ALA A 311 67.93 110.84 -49.73
N PHE A 312 67.24 110.69 -48.60
CA PHE A 312 66.66 109.42 -48.16
C PHE A 312 65.31 109.62 -47.47
N ALA A 313 64.27 108.90 -47.90
CA ALA A 313 62.95 108.92 -47.26
C ALA A 313 62.83 107.73 -46.29
N LEU A 314 62.44 108.02 -45.05
CA LEU A 314 62.21 106.99 -44.04
C LEU A 314 60.99 106.12 -44.39
N ASP A 315 60.93 104.92 -43.84
CA ASP A 315 59.74 104.06 -43.90
C ASP A 315 59.52 103.29 -42.59
N LEU A 316 58.40 102.58 -42.48
CA LEU A 316 58.02 101.85 -41.27
C LEU A 316 59.07 100.84 -40.79
N ALA A 317 59.92 100.32 -41.66
CA ALA A 317 60.95 99.36 -41.30
C ALA A 317 62.10 99.98 -40.49
N HIS A 318 62.19 101.32 -40.42
CA HIS A 318 63.22 102.03 -39.67
C HIS A 318 62.85 102.25 -38.20
N ASN A 319 61.59 102.03 -37.81
CA ASN A 319 61.15 102.19 -36.43
C ASN A 319 61.93 101.25 -35.48
N GLY A 320 62.52 101.82 -34.42
CA GLY A 320 63.32 101.11 -33.42
C GLY A 320 64.78 100.87 -33.83
N LYS A 321 65.23 101.36 -35.00
CA LYS A 321 66.58 101.16 -35.52
C LYS A 321 67.48 102.41 -35.38
N LEU A 322 68.77 102.21 -35.62
CA LEU A 322 69.76 103.26 -35.89
C LEU A 322 70.05 103.33 -37.38
N LEU A 323 69.66 104.44 -38.02
CA LEU A 323 70.09 104.80 -39.36
C LEU A 323 71.43 105.55 -39.28
N ARG A 324 72.47 105.03 -39.93
CA ARG A 324 73.83 105.55 -39.87
C ARG A 324 74.22 106.13 -41.23
N CYS A 325 74.12 107.45 -41.37
CA CYS A 325 74.38 108.15 -42.63
C CYS A 325 75.89 108.30 -42.87
N THR A 326 76.46 107.67 -43.89
CA THR A 326 77.90 107.60 -44.18
C THR A 326 78.39 108.56 -45.26
N ALA A 327 77.49 109.29 -45.93
CA ALA A 327 77.82 110.13 -47.08
C ALA A 327 78.81 111.27 -46.76
N ALA A 328 79.66 111.60 -47.74
CA ALA A 328 80.59 112.73 -47.65
C ALA A 328 79.92 114.09 -47.91
N ASP A 329 78.85 114.09 -48.70
CA ASP A 329 78.04 115.26 -49.04
C ASP A 329 76.80 115.35 -48.13
N PRO A 330 76.19 116.55 -47.96
CA PRO A 330 75.02 116.73 -47.10
C PRO A 330 73.89 115.74 -47.40
N VAL A 331 73.28 115.18 -46.36
CA VAL A 331 72.23 114.15 -46.45
C VAL A 331 70.90 114.73 -45.98
N ALA A 332 69.87 114.67 -46.81
CA ALA A 332 68.52 115.09 -46.48
C ALA A 332 67.65 113.87 -46.14
N ILE A 333 67.27 113.73 -44.86
CA ILE A 333 66.37 112.68 -44.37
C ILE A 333 64.94 113.21 -44.34
N GLU A 334 64.07 112.62 -45.14
CA GLU A 334 62.65 112.97 -45.21
C GLU A 334 61.80 112.05 -44.32
N VAL A 335 60.90 112.64 -43.55
CA VAL A 335 59.86 111.94 -42.78
C VAL A 335 58.56 111.93 -43.60
N PRO A 336 58.09 110.77 -44.10
CA PRO A 336 56.88 110.69 -44.89
C PRO A 336 55.62 111.02 -44.08
N ALA A 337 54.58 111.50 -44.76
CA ALA A 337 53.26 111.70 -44.17
C ALA A 337 52.65 110.39 -43.64
N GLN A 338 51.87 110.47 -42.56
CA GLN A 338 51.16 109.37 -41.91
C GLN A 338 50.23 108.63 -42.89
N ALA A 339 49.70 109.32 -43.90
CA ALA A 339 48.89 108.73 -44.94
C ALA A 339 49.68 107.84 -45.91
N SER A 340 50.98 108.12 -46.10
CA SER A 340 51.89 107.38 -46.98
C SER A 340 52.62 106.25 -46.23
N ALA A 341 52.94 106.47 -44.96
CA ALA A 341 53.49 105.48 -44.05
C ALA A 341 52.76 105.56 -42.71
N ALA A 342 51.98 104.52 -42.38
CA ALA A 342 51.18 104.49 -41.15
C ALA A 342 52.06 104.18 -39.91
N TRP A 343 52.78 105.18 -39.40
CA TRP A 343 53.64 105.03 -38.23
C TRP A 343 52.83 104.66 -36.99
N ASP A 344 53.42 103.83 -36.12
CA ASP A 344 52.87 103.52 -34.79
C ASP A 344 53.08 104.69 -33.82
N ALA A 345 52.26 104.78 -32.77
CA ALA A 345 52.49 105.78 -31.73
C ALA A 345 53.83 105.49 -31.02
N ASN A 346 54.59 106.54 -30.72
CA ASN A 346 55.94 106.45 -30.13
C ASN A 346 57.00 105.77 -31.02
N SER A 347 56.81 105.74 -32.34
CA SER A 347 57.90 105.36 -33.24
C SER A 347 59.15 106.21 -32.98
N GLN A 348 60.29 105.55 -32.88
CA GLN A 348 61.58 106.17 -32.60
C GLN A 348 62.63 105.71 -33.61
N ILE A 349 63.40 106.63 -34.15
CA ILE A 349 64.47 106.32 -35.09
C ILE A 349 65.70 107.05 -34.61
N LEU A 350 66.78 106.31 -34.37
CA LEU A 350 68.07 106.91 -34.08
C LEU A 350 68.74 107.23 -35.42
N ILE A 351 69.36 108.38 -35.55
CA ILE A 351 70.07 108.79 -36.76
C ILE A 351 71.47 109.26 -36.37
N GLN A 352 72.50 108.76 -37.04
CA GLN A 352 73.89 109.15 -36.82
C GLN A 352 74.50 109.75 -38.09
N GLN A 353 75.11 110.92 -37.99
CA GLN A 353 75.99 111.46 -39.04
C GLN A 353 77.34 110.74 -38.95
N ALA A 354 77.52 109.58 -39.57
CA ALA A 354 78.81 108.89 -39.60
C ALA A 354 79.77 109.47 -40.67
N GLY A 355 79.23 109.96 -41.79
CA GLY A 355 79.96 110.61 -42.87
C GLY A 355 80.26 112.10 -42.62
N ALA A 356 81.03 112.71 -43.51
CA ALA A 356 81.35 114.14 -43.41
C ALA A 356 80.16 115.05 -43.77
N GLY A 357 79.19 114.52 -44.52
CA GLY A 357 77.99 115.22 -44.91
C GLY A 357 77.08 115.55 -43.73
N GLN A 358 76.68 116.82 -43.61
CA GLN A 358 75.73 117.22 -42.57
C GLN A 358 74.36 116.59 -42.83
N VAL A 359 73.76 115.97 -41.82
CA VAL A 359 72.44 115.33 -41.92
C VAL A 359 71.37 116.35 -41.54
N GLU A 360 70.40 116.56 -42.42
CA GLU A 360 69.24 117.42 -42.21
C GLU A 360 67.96 116.58 -42.20
N VAL A 361 67.16 116.67 -41.14
CA VAL A 361 65.84 116.03 -41.08
C VAL A 361 64.77 117.01 -41.49
N HIS A 362 63.85 116.60 -42.36
CA HIS A 362 62.71 117.41 -42.76
C HIS A 362 61.47 116.54 -42.94
N GLY A 363 60.29 117.16 -42.86
CA GLY A 363 59.03 116.48 -43.14
C GLY A 363 58.66 116.60 -44.62
N ASP A 364 58.00 115.57 -45.16
CA ASP A 364 57.24 115.68 -46.40
C ASP A 364 56.05 116.67 -46.21
N THR A 365 55.33 116.94 -47.29
CA THR A 365 54.16 117.82 -47.32
C THR A 365 53.14 117.45 -46.23
N GLY A 366 52.94 118.35 -45.28
CA GLY A 366 51.99 118.17 -44.18
C GLY A 366 52.62 117.64 -42.89
N VAL A 367 53.87 117.20 -42.92
CA VAL A 367 54.61 116.72 -41.73
C VAL A 367 55.35 117.86 -41.06
N THR A 368 55.18 117.97 -39.75
CA THR A 368 55.87 118.95 -38.89
C THR A 368 56.97 118.26 -38.10
N VAL A 369 58.23 118.64 -38.35
CA VAL A 369 59.39 118.23 -37.54
C VAL A 369 59.83 119.40 -36.68
N THR A 370 59.85 119.19 -35.36
CA THR A 370 60.17 120.21 -34.35
C THR A 370 61.49 119.91 -33.67
N SER A 371 62.25 120.97 -33.36
CA SER A 371 63.53 120.91 -32.63
C SER A 371 63.63 122.11 -31.69
N SER A 372 64.47 122.00 -30.66
CA SER A 372 64.86 123.14 -29.82
C SER A 372 65.89 124.07 -30.48
N THR A 373 66.58 123.59 -31.52
CA THR A 373 67.60 124.34 -32.27
C THR A 373 67.30 124.25 -33.78
N THR A 374 68.23 123.74 -34.59
CA THR A 374 68.02 123.44 -36.01
C THR A 374 67.55 121.99 -36.22
N LEU A 375 67.26 121.64 -37.48
CA LEU A 375 66.98 120.26 -37.91
C LEU A 375 68.24 119.57 -38.47
N LYS A 376 69.42 120.11 -38.18
CA LYS A 376 70.71 119.64 -38.71
C LYS A 376 71.56 119.07 -37.61
N THR A 377 72.22 117.95 -37.88
CA THR A 377 73.26 117.41 -37.01
C THR A 377 74.42 118.40 -36.89
N ARG A 378 75.03 118.44 -35.71
CA ARG A 378 76.05 119.45 -35.38
C ARG A 378 77.38 119.22 -36.10
N THR A 379 77.86 117.97 -36.14
CA THR A 379 79.14 117.61 -36.76
C THR A 379 79.20 116.10 -37.01
N GLN A 380 80.29 115.64 -37.65
CA GLN A 380 80.54 114.22 -37.81
C GLN A 380 80.50 113.49 -36.46
N TYR A 381 79.82 112.36 -36.44
CA TYR A 381 79.45 111.50 -35.32
C TYR A 381 78.35 112.02 -34.38
N SER A 382 77.72 113.16 -34.69
CA SER A 382 76.50 113.57 -33.99
C SER A 382 75.40 112.53 -34.16
N VAL A 383 74.70 112.24 -33.06
CA VAL A 383 73.56 111.32 -33.02
C VAL A 383 72.33 112.10 -32.56
N ILE A 384 71.24 111.88 -33.27
CA ILE A 384 69.94 112.46 -33.00
C ILE A 384 68.90 111.35 -32.92
N ILE A 385 67.81 111.63 -32.23
CA ILE A 385 66.65 110.75 -32.15
C ILE A 385 65.48 111.52 -32.74
N LEU A 386 64.80 110.87 -33.68
CA LEU A 386 63.55 111.30 -34.23
C LEU A 386 62.43 110.51 -33.55
N LEU A 387 61.61 111.20 -32.75
CA LEU A 387 60.51 110.61 -32.00
C LEU A 387 59.18 111.13 -32.52
N ARG A 388 58.25 110.22 -32.84
CA ARG A 388 56.89 110.61 -33.22
C ARG A 388 56.12 111.03 -31.98
N THR A 389 55.66 112.27 -31.96
CA THR A 389 54.93 112.87 -30.83
C THR A 389 53.45 113.12 -31.14
N GLY A 390 53.03 112.96 -32.40
CA GLY A 390 51.62 112.99 -32.83
C GLY A 390 51.44 112.50 -34.27
N GLU A 391 50.20 112.54 -34.79
CA GLU A 391 49.96 112.39 -36.24
C GLU A 391 50.67 113.52 -37.00
N ASP A 392 51.43 113.15 -38.04
CA ASP A 392 52.27 114.05 -38.85
C ASP A 392 53.16 115.00 -38.02
N THR A 393 53.45 114.64 -36.76
CA THR A 393 54.20 115.48 -35.82
C THR A 393 55.34 114.69 -35.20
N TRP A 394 56.55 115.20 -35.40
CA TRP A 394 57.78 114.60 -34.92
C TRP A 394 58.61 115.61 -34.14
N THR A 395 59.36 115.11 -33.17
CA THR A 395 60.35 115.88 -32.43
C THR A 395 61.70 115.25 -32.64
N VAL A 396 62.64 116.04 -33.15
CA VAL A 396 64.05 115.66 -33.25
C VAL A 396 64.82 116.30 -32.10
N PHE A 397 65.64 115.49 -31.44
CA PHE A 397 66.50 115.94 -30.34
C PHE A 397 67.81 115.15 -30.32
N GLY A 398 68.85 115.74 -29.73
CA GLY A 398 70.19 115.17 -29.71
C GLY A 398 71.24 116.24 -29.96
N ASP A 399 72.34 115.86 -30.63
CA ASP A 399 73.45 116.76 -30.93
C ASP A 399 73.20 117.52 -32.26
N LEU A 400 72.43 118.60 -32.17
CA LEU A 400 71.99 119.46 -33.28
C LEU A 400 72.75 120.81 -33.28
N GLU A 401 72.93 121.43 -34.46
CA GLU A 401 73.55 122.77 -34.60
C GLU A 401 72.62 123.91 -34.16
#